data_AF-A0A350WPD7-F1
#
_entry.id   AF-A0A350WPD7-F1
#
_cell.length_a   1.000
_cell.length_b   1.000
_cell.length_c   1.000
_cell.angle_alpha   90.00
_cell.angle_beta   90.00
_cell.angle_gamma   90.00
#
_symmetry.space_group_name_H-M   'P 1'
#
loop_
_entity.id
_entity.type
_entity.pdbx_description
1 polymer ?
#
loop_
_entity_poly.entity_id
_entity_poly.type
_entity_poly.pdbx_seq_one_letter_code
_entity_poly.pdbx_strand_id
1 'polypeptide(L)'
;QGGGASTITQQLARALLLSPEERAQRTYTRKTREIILAAEITRRYTKDEILELYLNEIYYGNLAYGIEAAAETYFGKTAKDLTLGEAAFLAGLPQSPAVYDIYTNPEVTLTRQQQVLVLMFELSQAENCIEVSNSEEKVCVDPLNATEAANQIKSYPFTPPTFGARYPHWVNYVRAELEKLYDAQTIYRSGFVVYTTIDPVLQDRAQQLVTEQVAAMIDSNAKNGALVSIRPSTGEILAMIGSPDFSNAAIAGQINMAISPTRQPGSSIKPITYVAAFEKGWTPSTWIWDVPTQFPDGANPPYEPRNYDGKFHGGMTLRTALANSFNIPAVKALEFVGIYDNPDTPEKEGMIGM
;
A
#
# COMPACT_ATOMS: atom_id res chain seq x y z
N GLN A 1 3.85 -12.10 31.97
CA GLN A 1 4.10 -11.58 30.60
C GLN A 1 3.59 -10.15 30.58
N GLY A 2 4.48 -9.15 30.59
CA GLY A 2 4.10 -7.73 30.73
C GLY A 2 3.55 -7.22 29.40
N GLY A 3 2.23 -7.02 29.33
CA GLY A 3 1.53 -6.67 28.09
C GLY A 3 1.91 -5.30 27.55
N GLY A 4 2.20 -5.24 26.24
CA GLY A 4 2.38 -4.01 25.47
C GLY A 4 1.07 -3.23 25.23
N ALA A 5 0.14 -3.25 26.18
CA ALA A 5 -1.15 -2.58 26.05
C ALA A 5 -0.99 -1.08 26.35
N SER A 6 -1.20 -0.23 25.33
CA SER A 6 -1.27 1.23 25.53
C SER A 6 -2.72 1.63 25.82
N THR A 7 -2.94 2.49 26.82
CA THR A 7 -4.29 2.95 27.18
C THR A 7 -4.90 3.82 26.07
N ILE A 8 -6.23 4.01 26.07
CA ILE A 8 -6.91 4.92 25.12
C ILE A 8 -6.26 6.32 25.15
N THR A 9 -6.00 6.87 26.33
CA THR A 9 -5.36 8.19 26.47
C THR A 9 -3.94 8.21 25.92
N GLN A 10 -3.18 7.12 26.08
CA GLN A 10 -1.84 6.99 25.48
C GLN A 10 -1.90 6.90 23.96
N GLN A 11 -2.88 6.17 23.42
CA GLN A 11 -3.10 6.08 21.98
C GLN A 11 -3.51 7.43 21.40
N LEU A 12 -4.40 8.16 22.08
CA LEU A 12 -4.80 9.52 21.72
C LEU A 12 -3.60 10.49 21.75
N ALA A 13 -2.80 10.49 22.82
CA ALA A 13 -1.60 11.31 22.91
C ALA A 13 -0.61 11.01 21.78
N ARG A 14 -0.41 9.73 21.47
CA ARG A 14 0.44 9.30 20.36
C ARG A 14 -0.09 9.79 19.02
N ALA A 15 -1.41 9.68 18.78
CA ALA A 15 -2.03 10.07 17.52
C ALA A 15 -2.00 11.58 17.30
N LEU A 16 -2.26 12.37 18.34
CA LEU A 16 -2.48 13.83 18.20
C LEU A 16 -1.27 14.70 18.47
N LEU A 17 -0.33 14.27 19.32
CA LEU A 17 0.71 15.15 19.88
C LEU A 17 2.14 14.74 19.52
N LEU A 18 2.34 13.59 18.88
CA LEU A 18 3.65 13.15 18.41
C LEU A 18 3.75 13.30 16.89
N SER A 19 4.90 13.79 16.44
CA SER A 19 5.19 13.89 15.01
C SER A 19 5.18 12.51 14.34
N PRO A 20 4.96 12.42 13.03
CA PRO A 20 4.91 11.15 12.30
C PRO A 20 6.18 10.31 12.48
N GLU A 21 7.33 10.97 12.39
CA GLU A 21 8.66 10.38 12.59
C GLU A 21 8.80 9.81 13.99
N GLU A 22 8.38 10.57 15.01
CA GLU A 22 8.41 10.10 16.41
C GLU A 22 7.42 8.96 16.64
N ARG A 23 6.23 8.96 16.02
CA ARG A 23 5.24 7.88 16.17
C ARG A 23 5.77 6.53 15.67
N ALA A 24 6.51 6.54 14.56
CA ALA A 24 7.06 5.33 13.94
C ALA A 24 8.22 4.71 14.74
N GLN A 25 8.88 5.50 15.59
CA GLN A 25 10.02 5.03 16.37
C GLN A 25 9.63 4.06 17.48
N ARG A 26 10.35 2.94 17.61
CA ARG A 26 10.19 2.00 18.74
C ARG A 26 11.20 2.28 19.86
N THR A 27 11.23 3.52 20.36
CA THR A 27 12.17 3.96 21.40
C THR A 27 11.51 4.12 22.77
N TYR A 28 12.29 3.91 23.84
CA TYR A 28 11.85 4.18 25.22
C TYR A 28 11.49 5.65 25.42
N THR A 29 12.30 6.56 24.87
CA THR A 29 12.08 8.02 24.96
C THR A 29 10.72 8.45 24.42
N ARG A 30 10.32 7.93 23.25
CA ARG A 30 8.98 8.15 22.69
C ARG A 30 7.89 7.67 23.64
N LYS A 31 8.03 6.45 24.19
CA LYS A 31 7.04 5.88 25.10
C LYS A 31 6.92 6.68 26.40
N THR A 32 8.02 7.20 26.94
CA THR A 32 8.00 8.09 28.11
C THR A 32 7.26 9.38 27.81
N ARG A 33 7.50 10.01 26.66
CA ARG A 33 6.75 11.21 26.23
C ARG A 33 5.25 10.92 26.08
N GLU A 34 4.89 9.80 25.45
CA GLU A 34 3.50 9.36 25.32
C GLU A 34 2.81 9.22 26.69
N ILE A 35 3.50 8.64 27.69
CA ILE A 35 2.98 8.50 29.05
C ILE A 35 2.78 9.86 29.73
N ILE A 36 3.76 10.77 29.62
CA ILE A 36 3.67 12.12 30.22
C ILE A 36 2.52 12.92 29.59
N LEU A 37 2.42 12.89 28.26
CA LEU A 37 1.34 13.57 27.53
C LEU A 37 -0.03 12.98 27.89
N ALA A 38 -0.15 11.66 27.99
CA ALA A 38 -1.38 11.01 28.41
C ALA A 38 -1.79 11.37 29.85
N ALA A 39 -0.80 11.50 30.76
CA ALA A 39 -1.06 11.97 32.12
C ALA A 39 -1.57 13.41 32.12
N GLU A 40 -1.00 14.30 31.30
CA GLU A 40 -1.46 15.68 31.18
C GLU A 40 -2.86 15.78 30.56
N ILE A 41 -3.18 14.98 29.54
CA ILE A 41 -4.54 14.88 28.97
C ILE A 41 -5.52 14.45 30.06
N THR A 42 -5.20 13.40 30.84
CA THR A 42 -6.06 12.90 31.93
C THR A 42 -6.28 13.94 33.04
N ARG A 43 -5.37 14.91 33.21
CA ARG A 43 -5.53 16.00 34.18
C ARG A 43 -6.45 17.11 33.69
N ARG A 44 -6.59 17.28 32.38
CA ARG A 44 -7.34 18.38 31.76
C ARG A 44 -8.71 17.98 31.26
N TYR A 45 -8.88 16.73 30.87
CA TYR A 45 -10.10 16.21 30.26
C TYR A 45 -10.65 15.03 31.07
N THR A 46 -11.96 14.95 31.14
CA THR A 46 -12.71 13.83 31.71
C THR A 46 -12.57 12.57 30.87
N LYS A 47 -12.96 11.42 31.43
CA LYS A 47 -12.88 10.13 30.69
C LYS A 47 -13.79 10.12 29.46
N ASP A 48 -14.95 10.75 29.55
CA ASP A 48 -15.90 10.84 28.44
C ASP A 48 -15.35 11.74 27.32
N GLU A 49 -14.80 12.91 27.66
CA GLU A 49 -14.15 13.80 26.67
C GLU A 49 -12.96 13.13 25.99
N ILE A 50 -12.15 12.36 26.74
CA ILE A 50 -11.02 11.60 26.18
C ILE A 50 -11.53 10.53 25.21
N LEU A 51 -12.60 9.83 25.57
CA LEU A 51 -13.19 8.80 24.71
C LEU A 51 -13.81 9.42 23.46
N GLU A 52 -14.52 10.55 23.60
CA GLU A 52 -15.08 11.31 22.48
C GLU A 52 -13.98 11.74 21.50
N LEU A 53 -12.90 12.35 22.02
CA LEU A 53 -11.74 12.72 21.21
C LEU A 53 -11.12 11.49 20.54
N TYR A 54 -10.99 10.36 21.26
CA TYR A 54 -10.46 9.15 20.66
C TYR A 54 -11.34 8.62 19.52
N LEU A 55 -12.64 8.52 19.76
CA LEU A 55 -13.60 7.98 18.81
C LEU A 55 -13.77 8.87 17.58
N ASN A 56 -13.58 10.17 17.68
CA ASN A 56 -13.67 11.08 16.53
C ASN A 56 -12.39 11.16 15.70
N GLU A 57 -11.28 10.65 16.21
CA GLU A 57 -9.95 10.92 15.62
C GLU A 57 -9.26 9.67 15.10
N ILE A 58 -9.56 8.51 15.67
CA ILE A 58 -8.84 7.30 15.29
C ILE A 58 -9.18 6.89 13.84
N TYR A 59 -8.16 6.40 13.11
CA TYR A 59 -8.32 5.95 11.73
C TYR A 59 -8.82 4.51 11.70
N TYR A 60 -9.89 4.27 10.95
CA TYR A 60 -10.53 2.96 10.80
C TYR A 60 -10.21 2.27 9.46
N GLY A 61 -9.50 2.92 8.54
CA GLY A 61 -9.29 2.41 7.17
C GLY A 61 -10.27 3.04 6.18
N ASN A 62 -10.02 2.88 4.88
CA ASN A 62 -10.94 3.30 3.82
C ASN A 62 -11.48 4.75 3.96
N LEU A 63 -10.62 5.68 4.39
CA LEU A 63 -10.92 7.12 4.58
C LEU A 63 -11.82 7.44 5.78
N ALA A 64 -12.17 6.44 6.57
CA ALA A 64 -12.96 6.64 7.77
C ALA A 64 -12.06 7.11 8.93
N TYR A 65 -12.12 8.41 9.21
CA TYR A 65 -11.55 9.03 10.40
C TYR A 65 -12.68 9.33 11.37
N GLY A 66 -12.60 8.72 12.53
CA GLY A 66 -13.67 8.77 13.51
C GLY A 66 -14.77 7.72 13.27
N ILE A 67 -15.44 7.36 14.36
CA ILE A 67 -16.37 6.23 14.42
C ILE A 67 -17.63 6.48 13.59
N GLU A 68 -18.11 7.72 13.51
CA GLU A 68 -19.28 8.08 12.71
C GLU A 68 -19.01 7.89 11.21
N ALA A 69 -17.89 8.43 10.72
CA ALA A 69 -17.46 8.24 9.34
C ALA A 69 -17.22 6.75 9.02
N ALA A 70 -16.73 5.98 9.99
CA ALA A 70 -16.54 4.53 9.83
C ALA A 70 -17.86 3.78 9.75
N ALA A 71 -18.84 4.11 10.61
CA ALA A 71 -20.18 3.53 10.55
C ALA A 71 -20.84 3.77 9.18
N GLU A 72 -20.72 4.98 8.65
CA GLU A 72 -21.25 5.33 7.32
C GLU A 72 -20.50 4.60 6.21
N THR A 73 -19.16 4.59 6.27
CA THR A 73 -18.30 3.99 5.24
C THR A 73 -18.51 2.48 5.10
N TYR A 74 -18.57 1.75 6.22
CA TYR A 74 -18.62 0.29 6.20
C TYR A 74 -20.04 -0.26 6.20
N PHE A 75 -21.00 0.45 6.80
CA PHE A 75 -22.37 -0.06 7.03
C PHE A 75 -23.48 0.84 6.51
N GLY A 76 -23.18 2.08 6.08
CA GLY A 76 -24.19 3.06 5.65
C GLY A 76 -25.12 3.50 6.77
N LYS A 77 -24.64 3.51 8.02
CA LYS A 77 -25.42 3.82 9.23
C LYS A 77 -24.73 4.88 10.08
N THR A 78 -25.49 5.48 10.99
CA THR A 78 -24.91 6.31 12.06
C THR A 78 -24.32 5.44 13.17
N ALA A 79 -23.31 5.92 13.91
CA ALA A 79 -22.62 5.10 14.91
C ALA A 79 -23.53 4.62 16.04
N LYS A 80 -24.59 5.36 16.36
CA LYS A 80 -25.58 4.98 17.37
C LYS A 80 -26.46 3.80 16.95
N ASP A 81 -26.57 3.51 15.65
CA ASP A 81 -27.45 2.47 15.09
C ASP A 81 -26.68 1.18 14.77
N LEU A 82 -25.41 1.09 15.18
CA LEU A 82 -24.56 -0.08 14.98
C LEU A 82 -25.05 -1.27 15.81
N THR A 83 -25.08 -2.44 15.20
CA THR A 83 -25.29 -3.69 15.96
C THR A 83 -24.03 -4.10 16.72
N LEU A 84 -24.16 -5.05 17.66
CA LEU A 84 -23.01 -5.62 18.37
C LEU A 84 -21.91 -6.12 17.42
N GLY A 85 -22.30 -6.76 16.31
CA GLY A 85 -21.37 -7.26 15.30
C GLY A 85 -20.63 -6.13 14.59
N GLU A 86 -21.35 -5.08 14.21
CA GLU A 86 -20.83 -3.91 13.49
C GLU A 86 -19.91 -3.07 14.39
N ALA A 87 -20.30 -2.87 15.66
CA ALA A 87 -19.48 -2.21 16.67
C ALA A 87 -18.20 -3.01 16.96
N ALA A 88 -18.30 -4.34 17.12
CA ALA A 88 -17.12 -5.19 17.32
C ALA A 88 -16.18 -5.19 16.10
N PHE A 89 -16.75 -5.11 14.88
CA PHE A 89 -15.97 -4.96 13.66
C PHE A 89 -15.17 -3.66 13.69
N LEU A 90 -15.82 -2.51 13.91
CA LEU A 90 -15.14 -1.20 13.93
C LEU A 90 -14.14 -1.09 15.08
N ALA A 91 -14.45 -1.62 16.27
CA ALA A 91 -13.53 -1.61 17.41
C ALA A 91 -12.23 -2.40 17.13
N GLY A 92 -12.26 -3.37 16.20
CA GLY A 92 -11.11 -4.17 15.82
C GLY A 92 -10.12 -3.47 14.88
N LEU A 93 -10.60 -2.55 14.03
CA LEU A 93 -9.83 -1.97 12.92
C LEU A 93 -8.65 -1.09 13.36
N PRO A 94 -8.80 -0.17 14.34
CA PRO A 94 -7.73 0.77 14.72
C PRO A 94 -6.39 0.16 15.11
N GLN A 95 -6.36 -1.12 15.50
CA GLN A 95 -5.10 -1.80 15.83
C GLN A 95 -4.15 -1.84 14.62
N SER A 96 -4.68 -2.07 13.42
CA SER A 96 -3.91 -2.09 12.19
C SER A 96 -4.83 -1.92 10.96
N PRO A 97 -5.29 -0.69 10.66
CA PRO A 97 -6.29 -0.45 9.62
C PRO A 97 -5.87 -0.93 8.22
N ALA A 98 -4.58 -0.90 7.91
CA ALA A 98 -4.05 -1.37 6.63
C ALA A 98 -4.05 -2.91 6.50
N VAL A 99 -4.04 -3.63 7.63
CA VAL A 99 -4.12 -5.11 7.65
C VAL A 99 -5.58 -5.55 7.73
N TYR A 100 -6.36 -4.92 8.61
CA TYR A 100 -7.77 -5.19 8.83
C TYR A 100 -8.64 -4.39 7.85
N ASP A 101 -8.52 -4.73 6.57
CA ASP A 101 -9.34 -4.17 5.52
C ASP A 101 -10.20 -5.27 4.88
N ILE A 102 -11.51 -5.13 4.97
CA ILE A 102 -12.48 -6.11 4.47
C ILE A 102 -12.46 -6.25 2.95
N TYR A 103 -11.99 -5.23 2.23
CA TYR A 103 -11.96 -5.23 0.77
C TYR A 103 -10.71 -5.94 0.21
N THR A 104 -9.60 -5.90 0.95
CA THR A 104 -8.33 -6.49 0.52
C THR A 104 -7.96 -7.76 1.28
N ASN A 105 -8.28 -7.85 2.57
CA ASN A 105 -7.95 -8.95 3.49
C ASN A 105 -9.19 -9.40 4.32
N PRO A 106 -10.24 -9.94 3.68
CA PRO A 106 -11.50 -10.22 4.36
C PRO A 106 -11.38 -11.25 5.49
N GLU A 107 -10.65 -12.35 5.27
CA GLU A 107 -10.51 -13.42 6.27
C GLU A 107 -9.86 -12.91 7.57
N VAL A 108 -8.75 -12.18 7.45
CA VAL A 108 -8.01 -11.62 8.58
C VAL A 108 -8.85 -10.59 9.33
N THR A 109 -9.61 -9.77 8.60
CA THR A 109 -10.50 -8.76 9.17
C THR A 109 -11.66 -9.40 9.95
N LEU A 110 -12.28 -10.46 9.41
CA LEU A 110 -13.35 -11.19 10.09
C LEU A 110 -12.84 -11.93 11.33
N THR A 111 -11.65 -12.54 11.27
CA THR A 111 -11.02 -13.12 12.47
C THR A 111 -10.76 -12.07 13.54
N ARG A 112 -10.35 -10.86 13.17
CA ARG A 112 -10.14 -9.76 14.12
C ARG A 112 -11.44 -9.36 14.80
N GLN A 113 -12.55 -9.27 14.06
CA GLN A 113 -13.88 -9.00 14.61
C GLN A 113 -14.31 -10.07 15.61
N GLN A 114 -14.11 -11.35 15.29
CA GLN A 114 -14.42 -12.45 16.20
C GLN A 114 -13.61 -12.40 17.49
N GLN A 115 -12.33 -12.02 17.41
CA GLN A 115 -11.51 -11.82 18.62
C GLN A 115 -12.07 -10.72 19.52
N VAL A 116 -12.57 -9.62 18.95
CA VAL A 116 -13.22 -8.56 19.73
C VAL A 116 -14.47 -9.08 20.43
N LEU A 117 -15.32 -9.84 19.72
CA LEU A 117 -16.51 -10.46 20.31
C LEU A 117 -16.17 -11.41 21.46
N VAL A 118 -15.12 -12.23 21.32
CA VAL A 118 -14.66 -13.13 22.39
C VAL A 118 -14.21 -12.32 23.61
N LEU A 119 -13.46 -11.24 23.43
CA LEU A 119 -13.04 -10.36 24.53
C LEU A 119 -14.25 -9.70 25.22
N MET A 120 -15.25 -9.27 24.46
CA MET A 120 -16.49 -8.71 25.02
C MET A 120 -17.28 -9.76 25.80
N PHE A 121 -17.37 -10.98 25.27
CA PHE A 121 -18.01 -12.11 25.97
C PHE A 121 -17.30 -12.41 27.29
N GLU A 122 -15.97 -12.58 27.28
CA GLU A 122 -15.17 -12.87 28.48
C GLU A 122 -15.35 -11.79 29.55
N LEU A 123 -15.33 -10.50 29.16
CA LEU A 123 -15.56 -9.38 30.07
C LEU A 123 -17.00 -9.38 30.61
N SER A 124 -17.98 -9.61 29.74
CA SER A 124 -19.39 -9.69 30.13
C SER A 124 -19.65 -10.81 31.14
N GLN A 125 -18.96 -11.95 31.03
CA GLN A 125 -19.07 -13.04 32.01
C GLN A 125 -18.41 -12.67 33.35
N ALA A 126 -17.27 -11.98 33.30
CA ALA A 126 -16.53 -11.59 34.50
C ALA A 126 -17.26 -10.50 35.32
N GLU A 127 -17.92 -9.55 34.66
CA GLU A 127 -18.54 -8.39 35.30
C GLU A 127 -20.06 -8.50 35.47
N ASN A 128 -20.66 -9.63 35.06
CA ASN A 128 -22.11 -9.81 35.01
C ASN A 128 -22.79 -8.71 34.17
N CYS A 129 -22.42 -8.72 32.89
CA CYS A 129 -22.63 -7.69 31.86
C CYS A 129 -21.74 -6.45 32.02
N ILE A 130 -21.33 -5.88 30.88
CA ILE A 130 -20.41 -4.75 30.82
C ILE A 130 -21.16 -3.47 31.15
N GLU A 131 -20.68 -2.72 32.13
CA GLU A 131 -21.20 -1.41 32.49
C GLU A 131 -20.63 -0.33 31.55
N VAL A 132 -21.48 0.62 31.14
CA VAL A 132 -21.10 1.72 30.26
C VAL A 132 -21.37 3.03 30.99
N SER A 133 -20.36 3.88 31.18
CA SER A 133 -20.43 5.06 32.05
C SER A 133 -21.55 6.06 31.69
N ASN A 134 -21.96 6.09 30.42
CA ASN A 134 -22.94 7.02 29.89
C ASN A 134 -24.26 6.35 29.46
N SER A 135 -24.52 5.09 29.87
CA SER A 135 -25.76 4.37 29.59
C SER A 135 -26.24 3.61 30.81
N GLU A 136 -27.55 3.64 31.07
CA GLU A 136 -28.16 2.80 32.11
C GLU A 136 -28.27 1.33 31.66
N GLU A 137 -28.20 1.07 30.35
CA GLU A 137 -28.26 -0.26 29.77
C GLU A 137 -26.88 -0.91 29.76
N LYS A 138 -26.77 -2.08 30.42
CA LYS A 138 -25.55 -2.90 30.41
C LYS A 138 -25.45 -3.71 29.13
N VAL A 139 -24.25 -3.85 28.62
CA VAL A 139 -23.99 -4.69 27.43
C VAL A 139 -23.74 -6.12 27.90
N CYS A 140 -24.74 -6.98 27.71
CA CYS A 140 -24.64 -8.41 27.98
C CYS A 140 -24.30 -9.17 26.70
N VAL A 141 -23.16 -9.86 26.71
CA VAL A 141 -22.75 -10.73 25.60
C VAL A 141 -22.73 -12.18 26.07
N ASP A 142 -23.50 -13.02 25.40
CA ASP A 142 -23.53 -14.47 25.60
C ASP A 142 -23.02 -15.19 24.34
N PRO A 143 -22.78 -16.53 24.39
CA PRO A 143 -22.24 -17.26 23.25
C PRO A 143 -23.14 -17.25 22.01
N LEU A 144 -24.47 -17.18 22.21
CA LEU A 144 -25.42 -17.15 21.11
C LEU A 144 -25.35 -15.80 20.40
N ASN A 145 -25.49 -14.70 21.15
CA ASN A 145 -25.43 -13.34 20.64
C ASN A 145 -24.08 -13.04 19.96
N ALA A 146 -22.97 -13.50 20.53
CA ALA A 146 -21.65 -13.37 19.90
C ALA A 146 -21.55 -14.12 18.57
N THR A 147 -22.09 -15.35 18.52
CA THR A 147 -22.09 -16.16 17.29
C THR A 147 -22.98 -15.54 16.22
N GLU A 148 -24.16 -15.06 16.59
CA GLU A 148 -25.07 -14.35 15.69
C GLU A 148 -24.44 -13.07 15.14
N ALA A 149 -23.82 -12.26 16.01
CA ALA A 149 -23.10 -11.05 15.62
C ALA A 149 -21.95 -11.34 14.63
N ALA A 150 -21.18 -12.41 14.86
CA ALA A 150 -20.12 -12.83 13.94
C ALA A 150 -20.68 -13.27 12.58
N ASN A 151 -21.76 -14.05 12.58
CA ASN A 151 -22.40 -14.53 11.36
C ASN A 151 -23.06 -13.40 10.56
N GLN A 152 -23.66 -12.42 11.23
CA GLN A 152 -24.21 -11.21 10.61
C GLN A 152 -23.14 -10.48 9.80
N ILE A 153 -21.96 -10.22 10.38
CA ILE A 153 -20.88 -9.53 9.67
C ILE A 153 -20.29 -10.39 8.55
N LYS A 154 -20.10 -11.69 8.78
CA LYS A 154 -19.58 -12.61 7.76
C LYS A 154 -20.47 -12.67 6.51
N SER A 155 -21.78 -12.49 6.68
CA SER A 155 -22.78 -12.50 5.60
C SER A 155 -23.11 -11.10 5.08
N TYR A 156 -22.54 -10.04 5.66
CA TYR A 156 -22.81 -8.68 5.25
C TYR A 156 -22.21 -8.40 3.86
N PRO A 157 -23.00 -7.85 2.92
CA PRO A 157 -22.52 -7.56 1.57
C PRO A 157 -21.72 -6.24 1.56
N PHE A 158 -20.47 -6.29 2.01
CA PHE A 158 -19.58 -5.14 1.96
C PHE A 158 -19.41 -4.65 0.53
N THR A 159 -19.74 -3.39 0.31
CA THR A 159 -19.47 -2.70 -0.96
C THR A 159 -18.31 -1.74 -0.74
N PRO A 160 -17.28 -1.75 -1.61
CA PRO A 160 -16.22 -0.76 -1.53
C PRO A 160 -16.82 0.65 -1.65
N PRO A 161 -16.44 1.60 -0.77
CA PRO A 161 -16.93 2.96 -0.89
C PRO A 161 -16.57 3.51 -2.27
N THR A 162 -17.58 4.06 -2.96
CA THR A 162 -17.36 4.66 -4.28
C THR A 162 -16.71 6.03 -4.10
N PHE A 163 -15.39 6.06 -4.22
CA PHE A 163 -14.65 7.32 -4.24
C PHE A 163 -14.86 8.00 -5.61
N GLY A 164 -15.77 8.98 -5.65
CA GLY A 164 -16.05 9.79 -6.83
C GLY A 164 -14.93 10.78 -7.13
N ALA A 165 -13.77 10.32 -7.60
CA ALA A 165 -12.74 11.17 -8.17
C ALA A 165 -12.72 11.08 -9.69
N ARG A 166 -12.54 12.23 -10.34
CA ARG A 166 -12.33 12.29 -11.80
C ARG A 166 -11.13 11.44 -12.24
N TYR A 167 -10.06 11.41 -11.43
CA TYR A 167 -8.81 10.70 -11.70
C TYR A 167 -8.42 9.79 -10.52
N PRO A 168 -9.11 8.66 -10.29
CA PRO A 168 -9.02 7.92 -9.04
C PRO A 168 -7.62 7.36 -8.74
N HIS A 169 -6.92 6.82 -9.74
CA HIS A 169 -5.53 6.35 -9.58
C HIS A 169 -4.57 7.46 -9.15
N TRP A 170 -4.70 8.63 -9.77
CA TRP A 170 -3.88 9.80 -9.44
C TRP A 170 -4.17 10.32 -8.04
N VAL A 171 -5.45 10.47 -7.69
CA VAL A 171 -5.85 10.97 -6.37
C VAL A 171 -5.39 10.02 -5.27
N ASN A 172 -5.51 8.70 -5.47
CA ASN A 172 -5.02 7.72 -4.52
C ASN A 172 -3.49 7.77 -4.38
N TYR A 173 -2.77 7.92 -5.49
CA TYR A 173 -1.31 8.08 -5.47
C TYR A 173 -0.89 9.35 -4.69
N VAL A 174 -1.47 10.51 -5.02
CA VAL A 174 -1.18 11.78 -4.34
C VAL A 174 -1.51 11.70 -2.85
N ARG A 175 -2.62 11.06 -2.49
CA ARG A 175 -2.97 10.86 -1.07
C ARG A 175 -1.95 9.98 -0.35
N ALA A 176 -1.52 8.87 -0.94
CA ALA A 176 -0.48 8.02 -0.35
C ALA A 176 0.85 8.77 -0.17
N GLU A 177 1.23 9.64 -1.13
CA GLU A 177 2.42 10.49 -1.00
C GLU A 177 2.27 11.53 0.12
N LEU A 178 1.12 12.20 0.19
CA LEU A 178 0.85 13.14 1.28
C LEU A 178 0.90 12.42 2.63
N GLU A 179 0.30 11.23 2.74
CA GLU A 179 0.29 10.43 3.99
C GLU A 179 1.71 10.04 4.43
N LYS A 180 2.64 9.84 3.50
CA LYS A 180 4.06 9.64 3.87
C LYS A 180 4.71 10.92 4.39
N LEU A 181 4.37 12.08 3.82
CA LEU A 181 4.98 13.38 4.15
C LEU A 181 4.43 14.00 5.43
N TYR A 182 3.12 13.95 5.61
CA TYR A 182 2.41 14.68 6.66
C TYR A 182 1.63 13.78 7.60
N ASP A 183 1.54 12.47 7.34
CA ASP A 183 0.65 11.53 7.99
C ASP A 183 -0.85 11.74 7.73
N ALA A 184 -1.57 10.63 7.80
CA ALA A 184 -3.01 10.55 7.64
C ALA A 184 -3.77 11.61 8.45
N GLN A 185 -3.53 11.71 9.76
CA GLN A 185 -4.29 12.60 10.64
C GLN A 185 -4.17 14.06 10.24
N THR A 186 -2.96 14.50 9.89
CA THR A 186 -2.71 15.89 9.48
C THR A 186 -3.46 16.25 8.20
N ILE A 187 -3.46 15.37 7.20
CA ILE A 187 -4.03 15.66 5.87
C ILE A 187 -5.54 15.77 5.92
N TYR A 188 -6.22 14.86 6.63
CA TYR A 188 -7.69 14.84 6.67
C TYR A 188 -8.28 15.91 7.61
N ARG A 189 -7.49 16.43 8.56
CA ARG A 189 -7.91 17.51 9.47
C ARG A 189 -7.73 18.91 8.90
N SER A 190 -6.66 19.13 8.15
CA SER A 190 -6.15 20.49 7.91
C SER A 190 -6.77 21.19 6.70
N GLY A 191 -7.80 20.60 6.07
CA GLY A 191 -8.54 21.22 4.97
C GLY A 191 -7.66 21.58 3.77
N PHE A 192 -6.63 20.77 3.49
CA PHE A 192 -5.63 21.08 2.47
C PHE A 192 -6.25 21.30 1.10
N VAL A 193 -5.79 22.36 0.41
CA VAL A 193 -5.98 22.52 -1.03
C VAL A 193 -4.72 22.01 -1.71
N VAL A 194 -4.82 20.87 -2.37
CA VAL A 194 -3.68 20.19 -2.99
C VAL A 194 -3.59 20.56 -4.47
N TYR A 195 -2.52 21.25 -4.84
CA TYR A 195 -2.17 21.52 -6.24
C TYR A 195 -1.17 20.47 -6.71
N THR A 196 -1.41 19.89 -7.89
CA THR A 196 -0.60 18.78 -8.40
C THR A 196 -0.19 19.04 -9.85
N THR A 197 0.69 18.19 -10.37
CA THR A 197 1.29 18.33 -11.71
C THR A 197 0.45 17.74 -12.85
N ILE A 198 -0.68 17.11 -12.53
CA ILE A 198 -1.50 16.43 -13.52
C ILE A 198 -2.01 17.42 -14.58
N ASP A 199 -1.85 17.06 -15.85
CA ASP A 199 -2.45 17.79 -16.97
C ASP A 199 -3.76 17.07 -17.34
N PRO A 200 -4.93 17.68 -17.13
CA PRO A 200 -6.21 17.04 -17.40
C PRO A 200 -6.39 16.59 -18.85
N VAL A 201 -5.81 17.33 -19.81
CA VAL A 201 -5.94 17.01 -21.25
C VAL A 201 -5.09 15.77 -21.57
N LEU A 202 -3.86 15.72 -21.07
CA LEU A 202 -3.00 14.55 -21.24
C LEU A 202 -3.55 13.33 -20.50
N GLN A 203 -4.09 13.53 -19.29
CA GLN A 203 -4.67 12.46 -18.48
C GLN A 203 -5.88 11.83 -19.17
N ASP A 204 -6.82 12.65 -19.67
CA ASP A 204 -8.01 12.17 -20.38
C ASP A 204 -7.61 11.41 -21.67
N ARG A 205 -6.64 11.95 -22.43
CA ARG A 205 -6.13 11.29 -23.63
C ARG A 205 -5.40 9.97 -23.32
N ALA A 206 -4.61 9.95 -22.26
CA ALA A 206 -3.90 8.74 -21.83
C ALA A 206 -4.86 7.65 -21.40
N GLN A 207 -5.92 7.99 -20.66
CA GLN A 207 -6.96 7.03 -20.26
C GLN A 207 -7.61 6.41 -21.50
N GLN A 208 -8.02 7.25 -22.47
CA GLN A 208 -8.60 6.77 -23.73
C GLN A 208 -7.66 5.80 -24.45
N LEU A 209 -6.38 6.17 -24.62
CA LEU A 209 -5.39 5.35 -25.31
C LEU A 209 -5.17 3.99 -24.63
N VAL A 210 -5.05 3.97 -23.30
CA VAL A 210 -4.88 2.73 -22.54
C VAL A 210 -6.11 1.83 -22.71
N THR A 211 -7.32 2.39 -22.57
CA THR A 211 -8.57 1.63 -22.73
C THR A 211 -8.71 1.06 -24.14
N GLU A 212 -8.48 1.86 -25.18
CA GLU A 212 -8.52 1.42 -26.59
C GLU A 212 -7.49 0.34 -26.89
N GLN A 213 -6.25 0.52 -26.43
CA GLN A 213 -5.17 -0.43 -26.70
C GLN A 213 -5.39 -1.77 -25.99
N VAL A 214 -5.85 -1.76 -24.73
CA VAL A 214 -6.17 -3.00 -24.01
C VAL A 214 -7.32 -3.72 -24.69
N ALA A 215 -8.37 -3.01 -25.12
CA ALA A 215 -9.50 -3.60 -25.83
C ALA A 215 -9.07 -4.24 -27.17
N ALA A 216 -8.15 -3.62 -27.90
CA ALA A 216 -7.60 -4.16 -29.15
C ALA A 216 -6.73 -5.41 -28.96
N MET A 217 -6.24 -5.66 -27.74
CA MET A 217 -5.38 -6.81 -27.42
C MET A 217 -6.12 -7.94 -26.70
N ILE A 218 -7.45 -7.94 -26.72
CA ILE A 218 -8.27 -8.94 -26.02
C ILE A 218 -7.97 -10.38 -26.47
N ASP A 219 -7.67 -10.58 -27.76
CA ASP A 219 -7.29 -11.88 -28.34
C ASP A 219 -5.93 -12.39 -27.82
N SER A 220 -5.07 -11.47 -27.35
CA SER A 220 -3.81 -11.80 -26.67
C SER A 220 -4.00 -12.01 -25.16
N ASN A 221 -5.24 -12.09 -24.68
CA ASN A 221 -5.61 -12.21 -23.27
C ASN A 221 -5.05 -11.05 -22.41
N ALA A 222 -4.89 -9.87 -23.00
CA ALA A 222 -4.53 -8.66 -22.27
C ALA A 222 -5.75 -8.14 -21.49
N LYS A 223 -5.64 -8.08 -20.16
CA LYS A 223 -6.76 -7.71 -19.27
C LYS A 223 -6.62 -6.33 -18.62
N ASN A 224 -5.42 -5.77 -18.62
CA ASN A 224 -5.11 -4.55 -17.89
C ASN A 224 -3.95 -3.80 -18.60
N GLY A 225 -3.72 -2.54 -18.23
CA GLY A 225 -2.70 -1.67 -18.83
C GLY A 225 -2.45 -0.44 -17.97
N ALA A 226 -1.23 0.07 -18.02
CA ALA A 226 -0.81 1.25 -17.25
C ALA A 226 -0.03 2.20 -18.13
N LEU A 227 -0.05 3.50 -17.78
CA LEU A 227 0.71 4.53 -18.47
C LEU A 227 1.13 5.60 -17.48
N VAL A 228 2.40 6.01 -17.53
CA VAL A 228 2.90 7.18 -16.83
C VAL A 228 3.57 8.10 -17.85
N SER A 229 3.19 9.37 -17.85
CA SER A 229 3.84 10.40 -18.65
C SER A 229 4.53 11.38 -17.71
N ILE A 230 5.83 11.60 -17.94
CA ILE A 230 6.67 12.45 -17.09
C ILE A 230 7.31 13.58 -17.90
N ARG A 231 7.52 14.74 -17.27
CA ARG A 231 8.40 15.78 -17.80
C ARG A 231 9.86 15.42 -17.46
N PRO A 232 10.72 15.11 -18.45
CA PRO A 232 12.06 14.58 -18.15
C PRO A 232 12.96 15.53 -17.34
N SER A 233 12.79 16.85 -17.53
CA SER A 233 13.64 17.85 -16.87
C SER A 233 13.33 18.05 -15.38
N THR A 234 12.12 17.74 -14.93
CA THR A 234 11.65 18.00 -13.56
C THR A 234 11.21 16.74 -12.82
N GLY A 235 10.91 15.65 -13.55
CA GLY A 235 10.30 14.45 -13.00
C GLY A 235 8.80 14.59 -12.71
N GLU A 236 8.17 15.72 -13.06
CA GLU A 236 6.74 15.94 -12.84
C GLU A 236 5.91 14.90 -13.61
N ILE A 237 4.94 14.30 -12.92
CA ILE A 237 4.00 13.36 -13.54
C ILE A 237 2.84 14.16 -14.13
N LEU A 238 2.69 14.09 -15.45
CA LEU A 238 1.67 14.83 -16.20
C LEU A 238 0.42 13.98 -16.46
N ALA A 239 0.59 12.65 -16.54
CA ALA A 239 -0.49 11.69 -16.62
C ALA A 239 -0.12 10.38 -15.91
N MET A 240 -1.07 9.75 -15.22
CA MET A 240 -0.92 8.45 -14.55
C MET A 240 -2.20 7.65 -14.68
N ILE A 241 -2.13 6.53 -15.40
CA ILE A 241 -3.20 5.58 -15.59
C ILE A 241 -2.76 4.25 -14.96
N GLY A 242 -3.52 3.78 -13.98
CA GLY A 242 -3.25 2.52 -13.30
C GLY A 242 -4.00 1.32 -13.87
N SER A 243 -5.09 1.57 -14.62
CA SER A 243 -5.91 0.54 -15.27
C SER A 243 -6.81 1.17 -16.35
N PRO A 244 -7.35 0.39 -17.30
CA PRO A 244 -8.26 0.90 -18.34
C PRO A 244 -9.66 1.25 -17.79
N ASP A 245 -10.06 0.70 -16.64
CA ASP A 245 -11.29 1.01 -15.94
C ASP A 245 -11.09 0.77 -14.44
N PHE A 246 -11.15 1.84 -13.64
CA PHE A 246 -10.95 1.80 -12.20
C PHE A 246 -12.02 0.97 -11.48
N SER A 247 -13.27 1.00 -11.97
CA SER A 247 -14.43 0.40 -11.30
C SER A 247 -14.64 -1.07 -11.69
N ASN A 248 -13.87 -1.60 -12.63
CA ASN A 248 -14.03 -2.97 -13.10
C ASN A 248 -13.30 -3.99 -12.21
N ALA A 249 -14.05 -4.67 -11.35
CA ALA A 249 -13.51 -5.69 -10.45
C ALA A 249 -12.92 -6.91 -11.19
N ALA A 250 -13.41 -7.27 -12.38
CA ALA A 250 -12.96 -8.46 -13.11
C ALA A 250 -11.50 -8.35 -13.59
N ILE A 251 -10.98 -7.13 -13.69
CA ILE A 251 -9.58 -6.84 -14.05
C ILE A 251 -8.76 -6.32 -12.88
N ALA A 252 -9.34 -6.35 -11.66
CA ALA A 252 -8.81 -5.68 -10.48
C ALA A 252 -8.52 -4.19 -10.74
N GLY A 253 -9.48 -3.48 -11.34
CA GLY A 253 -9.33 -2.11 -11.85
C GLY A 253 -8.82 -1.08 -10.85
N GLN A 254 -9.04 -1.30 -9.56
CA GLN A 254 -8.56 -0.41 -8.50
C GLN A 254 -7.07 -0.54 -8.21
N ILE A 255 -6.42 -1.63 -8.66
CA ILE A 255 -4.97 -1.79 -8.54
C ILE A 255 -4.30 -0.80 -9.50
N ASN A 256 -3.48 0.10 -8.95
CA ASN A 256 -2.68 1.01 -9.75
C ASN A 256 -1.44 0.29 -10.30
N MET A 257 -1.56 -0.24 -11.52
CA MET A 257 -0.47 -0.97 -12.18
C MET A 257 0.74 -0.10 -12.51
N ALA A 258 0.62 1.23 -12.46
CA ALA A 258 1.75 2.15 -12.70
C ALA A 258 2.80 2.13 -11.57
N ILE A 259 2.41 1.69 -10.36
CA ILE A 259 3.26 1.65 -9.17
C ILE A 259 3.34 0.25 -8.54
N SER A 260 2.79 -0.77 -9.21
CA SER A 260 2.76 -2.13 -8.66
C SER A 260 4.15 -2.79 -8.73
N PRO A 261 4.68 -3.33 -7.62
CA PRO A 261 5.98 -4.02 -7.61
C PRO A 261 5.91 -5.46 -8.16
N THR A 262 4.75 -5.88 -8.68
CA THR A 262 4.50 -7.28 -9.07
C THR A 262 4.97 -7.63 -10.47
N ARG A 263 5.54 -6.68 -11.22
CA ARG A 263 5.92 -6.85 -12.62
C ARG A 263 7.43 -6.74 -12.82
N GLN A 264 8.00 -7.77 -13.42
CA GLN A 264 9.37 -7.75 -13.90
C GLN A 264 9.48 -6.88 -15.16
N PRO A 265 10.52 -6.02 -15.27
CA PRO A 265 10.69 -5.10 -16.41
C PRO A 265 11.04 -5.82 -17.72
N GLY A 266 11.49 -7.07 -17.65
CA GLY A 266 11.96 -7.81 -18.82
C GLY A 266 13.09 -7.06 -19.53
N SER A 267 13.09 -7.06 -20.86
CA SER A 267 14.15 -6.39 -21.64
C SER A 267 14.19 -4.86 -21.48
N SER A 268 13.17 -4.23 -20.90
CA SER A 268 13.19 -2.77 -20.68
C SER A 268 14.23 -2.32 -19.66
N ILE A 269 14.81 -3.25 -18.87
CA ILE A 269 15.91 -2.95 -17.94
C ILE A 269 17.27 -2.77 -18.66
N LYS A 270 17.43 -3.36 -19.85
CA LYS A 270 18.73 -3.41 -20.55
C LYS A 270 19.37 -2.02 -20.72
N PRO A 271 18.68 -0.95 -21.13
CA PRO A 271 19.29 0.37 -21.22
C PRO A 271 20.04 0.79 -19.96
N ILE A 272 19.52 0.49 -18.76
CA ILE A 272 20.16 0.80 -17.48
C ILE A 272 21.47 0.01 -17.32
N THR A 273 21.46 -1.29 -17.64
CA THR A 273 22.67 -2.13 -17.64
C THR A 273 23.74 -1.60 -18.59
N TYR A 274 23.35 -1.19 -19.80
CA TYR A 274 24.30 -0.68 -20.79
C TYR A 274 24.86 0.70 -20.40
N VAL A 275 24.05 1.56 -19.77
CA VAL A 275 24.53 2.84 -19.21
C VAL A 275 25.61 2.59 -18.16
N ALA A 276 25.39 1.68 -17.22
CA ALA A 276 26.40 1.32 -16.22
C ALA A 276 27.68 0.76 -16.86
N ALA A 277 27.56 -0.01 -17.95
CA ALA A 277 28.72 -0.50 -18.68
C ALA A 277 29.50 0.66 -19.33
N PHE A 278 28.79 1.67 -19.84
CA PHE A 278 29.42 2.86 -20.41
C PHE A 278 30.16 3.70 -19.36
N GLU A 279 29.61 3.81 -18.15
CA GLU A 279 30.29 4.46 -17.02
C GLU A 279 31.58 3.73 -16.64
N LYS A 280 31.63 2.40 -16.81
CA LYS A 280 32.84 1.58 -16.66
C LYS A 280 33.76 1.54 -17.89
N GLY A 281 33.52 2.40 -18.88
CA GLY A 281 34.42 2.59 -20.03
C GLY A 281 34.06 1.80 -21.29
N TRP A 282 32.94 1.06 -21.32
CA TRP A 282 32.41 0.60 -22.60
C TRP A 282 31.90 1.78 -23.43
N THR A 283 31.85 1.61 -24.75
CA THR A 283 31.35 2.61 -25.68
C THR A 283 30.31 1.99 -26.60
N PRO A 284 29.47 2.77 -27.29
CA PRO A 284 28.55 2.22 -28.29
C PRO A 284 29.24 1.40 -29.40
N SER A 285 30.54 1.59 -29.63
CA SER A 285 31.37 0.84 -30.58
C SER A 285 32.07 -0.38 -30.00
N THR A 286 32.00 -0.62 -28.68
CA THR A 286 32.61 -1.81 -28.06
C THR A 286 32.06 -3.07 -28.73
N TRP A 287 32.99 -3.95 -29.10
CA TRP A 287 32.69 -5.22 -29.77
C TRP A 287 32.25 -6.27 -28.76
N ILE A 288 31.21 -7.03 -29.09
CA ILE A 288 30.64 -8.07 -28.23
C ILE A 288 30.17 -9.26 -29.07
N TRP A 289 30.28 -10.45 -28.49
CA TRP A 289 29.91 -11.71 -29.16
C TRP A 289 28.54 -12.21 -28.71
N ASP A 290 27.64 -12.38 -29.67
CA ASP A 290 26.37 -13.08 -29.53
C ASP A 290 26.51 -14.52 -30.04
N VAL A 291 26.97 -15.41 -29.16
CA VAL A 291 27.28 -16.83 -29.41
C VAL A 291 26.81 -17.66 -28.23
N PRO A 292 26.63 -19.00 -28.35
CA PRO A 292 26.32 -19.86 -27.22
C PRO A 292 27.28 -19.56 -26.05
N THR A 293 26.73 -19.11 -24.93
CA THR A 293 27.50 -18.69 -23.76
C THR A 293 26.78 -19.22 -22.52
N GLN A 294 27.55 -19.83 -21.61
CA GLN A 294 27.06 -20.28 -20.31
C GLN A 294 27.55 -19.28 -19.25
N PHE A 295 26.68 -18.91 -18.32
CA PHE A 295 26.99 -18.03 -17.20
C PHE A 295 26.87 -18.81 -15.89
N PRO A 296 27.85 -18.71 -14.96
CA PRO A 296 27.74 -19.37 -13.66
C PRO A 296 26.51 -18.91 -12.85
N ASP A 297 25.80 -19.84 -12.21
CA ASP A 297 24.62 -19.55 -11.36
C ASP A 297 24.72 -20.26 -9.99
N GLY A 298 25.84 -20.03 -9.28
CA GLY A 298 26.07 -20.58 -7.95
C GLY A 298 25.97 -22.11 -7.89
N ALA A 299 25.02 -22.63 -7.10
CA ALA A 299 24.76 -24.06 -6.94
C ALA A 299 23.82 -24.64 -8.01
N ASN A 300 23.23 -23.80 -8.85
CA ASN A 300 22.34 -24.22 -9.94
C ASN A 300 23.16 -24.58 -11.19
N PRO A 301 22.55 -25.30 -12.15
CA PRO A 301 23.12 -25.44 -13.49
C PRO A 301 23.42 -24.06 -14.11
N PRO A 302 24.47 -23.93 -14.94
CA PRO A 302 24.79 -22.66 -15.60
C PRO A 302 23.60 -22.09 -16.38
N TYR A 303 23.44 -20.77 -16.31
CA TYR A 303 22.42 -20.08 -17.08
C TYR A 303 22.83 -19.98 -18.56
N GLU A 304 21.97 -20.48 -19.44
CA GLU A 304 22.19 -20.47 -20.90
C GLU A 304 21.11 -19.64 -21.61
N PRO A 305 21.28 -18.31 -21.70
CA PRO A 305 20.31 -17.44 -22.33
C PRO A 305 20.22 -17.71 -23.84
N ARG A 306 19.01 -17.55 -24.38
CA ARG A 306 18.73 -17.56 -25.83
C ARG A 306 18.13 -16.23 -26.24
N ASN A 307 18.38 -15.80 -27.47
CA ASN A 307 17.70 -14.64 -28.04
C ASN A 307 16.24 -14.98 -28.38
N TYR A 308 15.39 -13.96 -28.43
CA TYR A 308 13.95 -14.12 -28.68
C TYR A 308 13.65 -14.77 -30.03
N ASP A 309 14.56 -14.65 -30.99
CA ASP A 309 14.47 -15.19 -32.35
C ASP A 309 15.13 -16.58 -32.51
N GLY A 310 15.70 -17.11 -31.42
CA GLY A 310 16.36 -18.42 -31.38
C GLY A 310 17.71 -18.49 -32.12
N LYS A 311 18.28 -17.35 -32.55
CA LYS A 311 19.52 -17.31 -33.34
C LYS A 311 20.68 -16.69 -32.57
N PHE A 312 21.89 -16.95 -33.07
CA PHE A 312 23.14 -16.31 -32.66
C PHE A 312 23.66 -15.46 -33.81
N HIS A 313 24.02 -14.21 -33.54
CA HIS A 313 24.37 -13.23 -34.57
C HIS A 313 25.88 -12.98 -34.68
N GLY A 314 26.69 -13.70 -33.89
CA GLY A 314 28.15 -13.56 -33.91
C GLY A 314 28.61 -12.22 -33.35
N GLY A 315 29.68 -11.68 -33.89
CA GLY A 315 30.28 -10.44 -33.38
C GLY A 315 29.52 -9.21 -33.86
N MET A 316 29.24 -8.28 -32.93
CA MET A 316 28.56 -7.03 -33.21
C MET A 316 29.03 -5.91 -32.28
N THR A 317 28.54 -4.70 -32.53
CA THR A 317 28.75 -3.56 -31.61
C THR A 317 27.67 -3.49 -30.53
N LEU A 318 27.97 -2.90 -29.37
CA LEU A 318 26.97 -2.70 -28.31
C LEU A 318 25.75 -1.89 -28.77
N ARG A 319 25.91 -0.89 -29.66
CA ARG A 319 24.76 -0.16 -30.22
C ARG A 319 23.82 -1.08 -30.98
N THR A 320 24.36 -2.05 -31.74
CA THR A 320 23.57 -3.05 -32.46
C THR A 320 22.88 -3.99 -31.50
N ALA A 321 23.60 -4.44 -30.46
CA ALA A 321 23.06 -5.33 -29.45
C ALA A 321 21.87 -4.71 -28.69
N LEU A 322 22.02 -3.47 -28.24
CA LEU A 322 20.96 -2.75 -27.53
C LEU A 322 19.77 -2.42 -28.45
N ALA A 323 20.04 -1.95 -29.68
CA ALA A 323 18.98 -1.59 -30.64
C ALA A 323 18.08 -2.79 -31.01
N ASN A 324 18.63 -4.02 -31.01
CA ASN A 324 17.88 -5.24 -31.30
C ASN A 324 17.45 -6.01 -30.04
N SER A 325 17.76 -5.48 -28.84
CA SER A 325 17.46 -6.13 -27.57
C SER A 325 17.93 -7.59 -27.49
N PHE A 326 19.15 -7.89 -27.96
CA PHE A 326 19.68 -9.26 -27.82
C PHE A 326 19.97 -9.60 -26.35
N ASN A 327 19.69 -10.84 -25.97
CA ASN A 327 19.74 -11.30 -24.58
C ASN A 327 21.18 -11.60 -24.16
N ILE A 328 21.94 -12.34 -24.96
CA ILE A 328 23.29 -12.78 -24.58
C ILE A 328 24.25 -11.59 -24.40
N PRO A 329 24.32 -10.60 -25.32
CA PRO A 329 25.11 -9.40 -25.08
C PRO A 329 24.70 -8.62 -23.83
N ALA A 330 23.40 -8.60 -23.49
CA ALA A 330 22.92 -7.92 -22.29
C ALA A 330 23.37 -8.61 -21.00
N VAL A 331 23.40 -9.95 -20.98
CA VAL A 331 23.92 -10.72 -19.83
C VAL A 331 25.43 -10.53 -19.69
N LYS A 332 26.18 -10.50 -20.80
CA LYS A 332 27.62 -10.15 -20.80
C LYS A 332 27.87 -8.72 -20.31
N ALA A 333 27.01 -7.77 -20.67
CA ALA A 333 27.07 -6.42 -20.14
C ALA A 333 26.85 -6.40 -18.63
N LEU A 334 25.88 -7.17 -18.13
CA LEU A 334 25.61 -7.30 -16.71
C LEU A 334 26.78 -7.94 -15.95
N GLU A 335 27.40 -8.97 -16.51
CA GLU A 335 28.61 -9.61 -15.95
C GLU A 335 29.79 -8.63 -15.89
N PHE A 336 29.99 -7.81 -16.93
CA PHE A 336 31.02 -6.76 -16.94
C PHE A 336 30.74 -5.65 -15.90
N VAL A 337 29.47 -5.25 -15.77
CA VAL A 337 29.06 -4.23 -14.79
C VAL A 337 29.18 -4.75 -13.36
N GLY A 338 28.83 -6.00 -13.13
CA GLY A 338 28.69 -6.60 -11.80
C GLY A 338 27.40 -6.19 -11.10
N ILE A 339 26.91 -7.08 -10.23
CA ILE A 339 25.76 -6.84 -9.33
C ILE A 339 26.29 -6.96 -7.91
N TYR A 340 25.97 -5.99 -7.04
CA TYR A 340 26.26 -6.12 -5.61
C TYR A 340 24.97 -6.05 -4.79
N ASP A 341 24.74 -7.09 -3.99
CA ASP A 341 23.65 -7.18 -3.02
C ASP A 341 24.15 -6.97 -1.58
N ASN A 342 25.46 -6.71 -1.42
CA ASN A 342 26.09 -6.54 -0.12
C ASN A 342 26.48 -5.06 0.11
N PRO A 343 25.93 -4.38 1.14
CA PRO A 343 26.34 -3.03 1.51
C PRO A 343 27.82 -2.91 1.95
N ASP A 344 28.50 -4.03 2.22
CA ASP A 344 29.93 -4.09 2.58
C ASP A 344 30.88 -4.21 1.36
N THR A 345 30.35 -4.25 0.13
CA THR A 345 31.19 -4.28 -1.07
C THR A 345 32.00 -2.97 -1.17
N PRO A 346 33.35 -3.00 -1.22
CA PRO A 346 34.20 -1.82 -1.09
C PRO A 346 34.05 -0.78 -2.21
N GLU A 347 33.67 -1.22 -3.41
CA GLU A 347 33.54 -0.39 -4.60
C GLU A 347 32.07 -0.32 -5.04
N LYS A 348 31.51 0.90 -5.07
CA LYS A 348 30.13 1.18 -5.50
C LYS A 348 30.00 1.30 -7.03
N GLU A 349 30.86 0.64 -7.78
CA GLU A 349 30.80 0.64 -9.25
C GLU A 349 30.06 -0.62 -9.73
N GLY A 350 28.77 -0.51 -10.04
CA GLY A 350 27.92 -1.63 -10.49
C GLY A 350 26.42 -1.35 -10.30
N MET A 351 25.56 -2.33 -10.59
CA MET A 351 24.13 -2.23 -10.29
C MET A 351 23.80 -2.79 -8.90
N ILE A 352 22.93 -2.10 -8.16
CA ILE A 352 22.32 -2.62 -6.93
C ILE A 352 21.26 -3.65 -7.34
N GLY A 353 21.30 -4.86 -6.77
CA GLY A 353 20.19 -5.81 -6.94
C GLY A 353 18.92 -5.23 -6.34
N MET A 354 17.90 -5.07 -7.17
CA MET A 354 16.58 -4.55 -6.78
C MET A 354 15.64 -5.64 -6.32
#